data_AF-A0A661YUK9-F1
#
_entry.id   AF-A0A661YUK9-F1
#
_cell.length_a   1.000
_cell.length_b   1.000
_cell.length_c   1.000
_cell.angle_alpha   90.00
_cell.angle_beta   90.00
_cell.angle_gamma   90.00
#
_symmetry.space_group_name_H-M   'P 1'
#
loop_
_entity.id
_entity.type
_entity.pdbx_description
1 polymer ?
#
loop_
_entity_poly.entity_id
_entity_poly.type
_entity_poly.pdbx_seq_one_letter_code
_entity_poly.pdbx_strand_id
1 'polypeptide(L)'
;MRRSLLFTAPILILLFLSLLIQPLTSQTPVEEPQRDYEFQEENQECLKCHGHTYYYYYNDWIEREVKERMNPYCIVDSAEFYISNHWNFRCVDCHSEDYADFPHAGELRMEPIYECLDCHGGDDHYAQYNFEGIDEEFHKSVHSSKHSEEFTCWMCHSPHTYRINARTNKNMQEFILYDNEICLSCHANTSKYQLLTTLDNPNILDKHDWLPNQGLHFKNVRCIECHAEINNDLLVAHNIQPKEKAVKRCVDCHSKNSMLLTSLYKMQFTDQRSLTGFSNAAMLEEAYIIGANRNYYLNRLSVVLFGLVLLLITVHAVLRSTIKHS
;
A
#
# COMPACT_ATOMS: atom_id res chain seq x y z
N MET A 1 -48.92 -28.05 50.49
CA MET A 1 -47.92 -28.96 49.87
C MET A 1 -47.77 -28.51 48.42
N ARG A 2 -46.82 -27.63 48.07
CA ARG A 2 -45.36 -27.82 47.86
C ARG A 2 -45.04 -28.81 46.71
N ARG A 3 -44.24 -28.33 45.73
CA ARG A 3 -43.79 -28.92 44.44
C ARG A 3 -44.74 -28.55 43.29
N SER A 4 -44.33 -27.97 42.16
CA SER A 4 -43.07 -28.10 41.41
C SER A 4 -42.89 -26.91 40.45
N LEU A 5 -41.93 -26.02 40.70
CA LEU A 5 -41.51 -24.97 39.77
C LEU A 5 -40.00 -24.77 39.98
N LEU A 6 -39.19 -25.77 39.67
CA LEU A 6 -37.74 -25.70 39.86
C LEU A 6 -36.91 -26.40 38.77
N PHE A 7 -37.50 -26.84 37.66
CA PHE A 7 -36.76 -27.62 36.65
C PHE A 7 -36.59 -26.96 35.27
N THR A 8 -37.08 -25.75 35.04
CA THR A 8 -36.98 -25.10 33.72
C THR A 8 -35.88 -24.04 33.63
N ALA A 9 -35.34 -23.56 34.76
CA ALA A 9 -34.31 -22.52 34.78
C ALA A 9 -32.90 -22.96 34.35
N PRO A 10 -32.39 -24.19 34.66
CA PRO A 10 -31.01 -24.53 34.31
C PRO A 10 -30.83 -24.95 32.84
N ILE A 11 -31.91 -25.36 32.16
CA ILE A 11 -31.86 -25.83 30.76
C ILE A 11 -31.76 -24.65 29.79
N LEU A 12 -32.41 -23.52 30.09
CA LEU A 12 -32.35 -22.31 29.25
C LEU A 12 -30.97 -21.63 29.28
N ILE A 13 -30.27 -21.71 30.42
CA ILE A 13 -28.93 -21.12 30.59
C ILE A 13 -27.86 -21.95 29.87
N LEU A 14 -27.99 -23.28 29.87
CA LEU A 14 -27.11 -24.19 29.11
C LEU A 14 -27.28 -24.04 27.59
N LEU A 15 -28.51 -23.83 27.10
CA LEU A 15 -28.78 -23.55 25.69
C LEU A 15 -28.24 -22.18 25.24
N PHE A 16 -28.22 -21.18 26.12
CA PHE A 16 -27.64 -19.87 25.83
C PHE A 16 -26.10 -19.89 25.81
N LEU A 17 -25.45 -20.71 26.65
CA LEU A 17 -23.99 -20.89 26.61
C LEU A 17 -23.51 -21.66 25.37
N SER A 18 -24.30 -22.61 24.85
CA SER A 18 -23.94 -23.34 23.62
C SER A 18 -24.03 -22.50 22.35
N LEU A 19 -24.76 -21.37 22.36
CA LEU A 19 -24.82 -20.43 21.24
C LEU A 19 -23.63 -19.44 21.20
N LEU A 20 -22.84 -19.36 22.27
CA LEU A 20 -21.66 -18.48 22.37
C LEU A 20 -20.35 -19.14 21.95
N ILE A 21 -20.37 -20.43 21.61
CA ILE A 21 -19.22 -21.16 21.09
C ILE A 21 -19.48 -21.43 19.61
N GLN A 22 -19.40 -20.38 18.79
CA GLN A 22 -19.22 -20.62 17.36
C GLN A 22 -17.82 -21.20 17.14
N PRO A 23 -17.68 -22.27 16.34
CA PRO A 23 -16.36 -22.77 15.99
C PRO A 23 -15.62 -21.63 15.30
N LEU A 24 -14.44 -21.28 15.85
CA LEU A 24 -13.49 -20.41 15.19
C LEU A 24 -13.19 -21.08 13.84
N THR A 25 -13.80 -20.57 12.77
CA THR A 25 -13.55 -21.05 11.42
C THR A 25 -12.08 -20.78 11.14
N SER A 26 -11.28 -21.85 11.24
CA SER A 26 -9.90 -21.85 10.78
C SER A 26 -9.92 -21.39 9.34
N GLN A 27 -9.37 -20.21 9.08
CA GLN A 27 -9.12 -19.76 7.72
C GLN A 27 -8.20 -20.80 7.10
N THR A 28 -8.70 -21.53 6.11
CA THR A 28 -7.87 -22.34 5.24
C THR A 28 -6.79 -21.44 4.66
N PRO A 29 -5.50 -21.76 4.83
CA PRO A 29 -4.43 -21.04 4.15
C PRO A 29 -4.76 -21.02 2.66
N VAL A 30 -4.75 -19.83 2.06
CA VAL A 30 -4.80 -19.72 0.61
C VAL A 30 -3.49 -20.34 0.14
N GLU A 31 -3.59 -21.51 -0.50
CA GLU A 31 -2.44 -22.20 -1.09
C GLU A 31 -1.91 -21.29 -2.20
N GLU A 32 -0.73 -20.70 -2.00
CA GLU A 32 -0.09 -19.93 -3.06
C GLU A 32 0.14 -20.87 -4.24
N PRO A 33 -0.29 -20.49 -5.47
CA PRO A 33 -0.02 -21.31 -6.64
C PRO A 33 1.49 -21.50 -6.75
N GLN A 34 1.91 -22.76 -6.89
CA GLN A 34 3.32 -23.11 -7.04
C GLN A 34 3.87 -22.37 -8.26
N ARG A 35 4.85 -21.47 -8.02
CA ARG A 35 5.56 -20.76 -9.08
C ARG A 35 6.47 -21.74 -9.81
N ASP A 36 6.41 -21.71 -11.14
CA ASP A 36 7.28 -22.49 -12.02
C ASP A 36 8.40 -21.60 -12.56
N TYR A 37 9.64 -21.83 -12.10
CA TYR A 37 10.80 -20.98 -12.39
C TYR A 37 11.50 -21.42 -13.67
N GLU A 38 10.79 -21.31 -14.79
CA GLU A 38 11.21 -21.81 -16.11
C GLU A 38 12.61 -21.31 -16.50
N PHE A 39 12.88 -20.01 -16.29
CA PHE A 39 14.11 -19.36 -16.73
C PHE A 39 15.17 -19.21 -15.63
N GLN A 40 15.02 -19.91 -14.50
CA GLN A 40 15.95 -19.74 -13.38
C GLN A 40 17.37 -20.16 -13.72
N GLU A 41 17.54 -21.27 -14.45
CA GLU A 41 18.86 -21.77 -14.86
C GLU A 41 19.56 -20.81 -15.82
N GLU A 42 18.85 -20.29 -16.82
CA GLU A 42 19.38 -19.31 -17.77
C GLU A 42 19.78 -18.01 -17.06
N ASN A 43 18.95 -17.50 -16.17
CA ASN A 43 19.27 -16.30 -15.38
C ASN A 43 20.49 -16.49 -14.46
N GLN A 44 20.87 -17.72 -14.08
CA GLN A 44 22.10 -17.95 -13.33
C GLN A 44 23.35 -17.54 -14.11
N GLU A 45 23.31 -17.54 -15.44
CA GLU A 45 24.44 -17.12 -16.26
C GLU A 45 24.76 -15.64 -16.06
N CYS A 46 23.75 -14.81 -15.83
CA CYS A 46 23.90 -13.40 -15.48
C CYS A 46 24.18 -13.24 -13.97
N LEU A 47 23.41 -13.93 -13.13
CA LEU A 47 23.47 -13.80 -11.67
C LEU A 47 24.77 -14.35 -11.05
N LYS A 48 25.53 -15.19 -11.76
CA LYS A 48 26.89 -15.58 -11.34
C LYS A 48 27.77 -14.34 -11.04
N CYS A 49 27.60 -13.27 -11.82
CA CYS A 49 28.28 -11.99 -11.64
C CYS A 49 27.38 -10.96 -10.96
N HIS A 50 26.15 -10.78 -11.46
CA HIS A 50 25.23 -9.73 -11.00
C HIS A 50 24.58 -10.02 -9.65
N GLY A 51 24.60 -11.26 -9.17
CA GLY A 51 24.11 -11.64 -7.84
C GLY A 51 25.09 -11.37 -6.70
N HIS A 52 26.29 -10.86 -6.99
CA HIS A 52 27.38 -10.76 -6.03
C HIS A 52 28.10 -9.41 -6.07
N THR A 53 28.74 -9.05 -4.96
CA THR A 53 29.55 -7.82 -4.86
C THR A 53 30.90 -7.92 -5.57
N TYR A 54 31.35 -9.14 -5.85
CA TYR A 54 32.56 -9.43 -6.60
C TYR A 54 32.25 -10.52 -7.63
N TYR A 55 32.91 -10.44 -8.77
CA TYR A 55 32.86 -11.49 -9.79
C TYR A 55 34.28 -11.92 -10.18
N TYR A 56 34.35 -13.10 -10.78
CA TYR A 56 35.59 -13.73 -11.18
C TYR A 56 35.53 -14.08 -12.65
N TYR A 57 36.63 -13.88 -13.37
CA TYR A 57 36.76 -14.33 -14.74
C TYR A 57 38.22 -14.63 -15.08
N TYR A 58 38.43 -15.52 -16.04
CA TYR A 58 39.76 -15.77 -16.58
C TYR A 58 40.10 -14.72 -17.64
N ASN A 59 41.26 -14.08 -17.51
CA ASN A 59 41.71 -13.09 -18.47
C ASN A 59 42.83 -13.67 -19.33
N ASP A 60 42.53 -13.93 -20.59
CA ASP A 60 43.45 -14.53 -21.56
C ASP A 60 44.71 -13.69 -21.82
N TRP A 61 44.63 -12.36 -21.67
CA TRP A 61 45.75 -11.46 -21.95
C TRP A 61 46.85 -11.54 -20.90
N ILE A 62 46.48 -11.91 -19.67
CA ILE A 62 47.39 -11.98 -18.52
C ILE A 62 47.45 -13.40 -17.92
N GLU A 63 46.81 -14.36 -18.58
CA GLU A 63 46.78 -15.79 -18.25
C GLU A 63 46.50 -16.09 -16.77
N ARG A 64 45.52 -15.40 -16.17
CA ARG A 64 45.12 -15.63 -14.77
C ARG A 64 43.66 -15.33 -14.50
N GLU A 65 43.16 -15.90 -13.42
CA GLU A 65 41.88 -15.47 -12.84
C GLU A 65 42.01 -14.06 -12.25
N VAL A 66 41.02 -13.23 -12.56
CA VAL A 66 40.87 -11.87 -12.07
C VAL A 66 39.64 -11.81 -11.20
N LYS A 67 39.78 -11.15 -10.05
CA LYS A 67 38.67 -10.79 -9.17
C LYS A 67 38.42 -9.29 -9.29
N GLU A 68 37.22 -8.92 -9.68
CA GLU A 68 36.79 -7.52 -9.80
C GLU A 68 35.57 -7.23 -8.93
N ARG A 69 35.38 -5.95 -8.59
CA ARG A 69 34.21 -5.49 -7.83
C ARG A 69 33.07 -5.16 -8.79
N MET A 70 31.89 -5.69 -8.51
CA MET A 70 30.68 -5.33 -9.25
C MET A 70 30.27 -3.89 -8.93
N ASN A 71 29.80 -3.15 -9.94
CA ASN A 71 29.19 -1.85 -9.70
C ASN A 71 27.98 -2.05 -8.77
N PRO A 72 27.90 -1.36 -7.61
CA PRO A 72 26.78 -1.52 -6.67
C PRO A 72 25.40 -1.29 -7.29
N TYR A 73 25.31 -0.50 -8.37
CA TYR A 73 24.06 -0.24 -9.09
C TYR A 73 23.66 -1.36 -10.08
N CYS A 74 24.55 -2.33 -10.32
CA CYS A 74 24.31 -3.46 -11.21
C CYS A 74 24.16 -4.78 -10.43
N ILE A 75 24.05 -4.73 -9.10
CA ILE A 75 23.82 -5.91 -8.27
C ILE A 75 22.32 -6.18 -8.19
N VAL A 76 21.94 -7.42 -8.49
CA VAL A 76 20.56 -7.91 -8.39
C VAL A 76 20.48 -8.88 -7.22
N ASP A 77 19.60 -8.61 -6.27
CA ASP A 77 19.25 -9.59 -5.24
C ASP A 77 18.33 -10.65 -5.86
N SER A 78 18.87 -11.85 -6.08
CA SER A 78 18.13 -12.93 -6.74
C SER A 78 16.92 -13.39 -5.94
N ALA A 79 16.97 -13.33 -4.60
CA ALA A 79 15.84 -13.71 -3.76
C ALA A 79 14.68 -12.71 -3.94
N GLU A 80 14.99 -11.41 -3.99
CA GLU A 80 13.98 -10.37 -4.26
C GLU A 80 13.47 -10.42 -5.71
N PHE A 81 14.33 -10.77 -6.68
CA PHE A 81 13.92 -10.95 -8.07
C PHE A 81 12.87 -12.05 -8.23
N TYR A 82 13.11 -13.23 -7.65
CA TYR A 82 12.21 -14.36 -7.82
C TYR A 82 10.86 -14.22 -7.07
N ILE A 83 10.72 -13.20 -6.23
CA ILE A 83 9.44 -12.81 -5.62
C ILE A 83 8.80 -11.56 -6.24
N SER A 84 9.50 -10.89 -7.16
CA SER A 84 9.01 -9.71 -7.90
C SER A 84 7.88 -10.04 -8.88
N ASN A 85 7.34 -9.05 -9.57
CA ASN A 85 6.36 -9.25 -10.65
C ASN A 85 6.97 -9.87 -11.91
N HIS A 86 8.25 -9.61 -12.20
CA HIS A 86 8.97 -10.08 -13.40
C HIS A 86 9.82 -11.32 -13.12
N TRP A 87 9.53 -12.05 -12.05
CA TRP A 87 10.32 -13.19 -11.55
C TRP A 87 10.57 -14.31 -12.59
N ASN A 88 9.71 -14.43 -13.61
CA ASN A 88 9.83 -15.42 -14.68
C ASN A 88 10.26 -14.81 -16.02
N PHE A 89 10.88 -13.63 -16.02
CA PHE A 89 11.53 -13.10 -17.22
C PHE A 89 12.98 -13.56 -17.26
N ARG A 90 13.50 -13.78 -18.48
CA ARG A 90 14.93 -13.90 -18.69
C ARG A 90 15.56 -12.52 -18.51
N CYS A 91 16.79 -12.45 -18.02
CA CYS A 91 17.51 -11.18 -17.93
C CYS A 91 17.56 -10.48 -19.30
N VAL A 92 17.75 -11.27 -20.37
CA VAL A 92 17.79 -10.82 -21.76
C VAL A 92 16.42 -10.53 -22.40
N ASP A 93 15.31 -10.69 -21.66
CA ASP A 93 14.01 -10.18 -22.13
C ASP A 93 13.89 -8.67 -21.90
N CYS A 94 14.67 -8.10 -20.95
CA CYS A 94 14.72 -6.66 -20.68
C CYS A 94 16.07 -6.02 -21.00
N HIS A 95 17.13 -6.83 -21.16
CA HIS A 95 18.45 -6.40 -21.59
C HIS A 95 18.74 -6.99 -22.97
N SER A 96 19.62 -6.37 -23.77
CA SER A 96 20.00 -6.95 -25.07
C SER A 96 20.52 -8.37 -24.95
N GLU A 97 20.19 -9.22 -25.92
CA GLU A 97 20.70 -10.60 -26.02
C GLU A 97 22.23 -10.64 -26.11
N ASP A 98 22.88 -9.56 -26.57
CA ASP A 98 24.34 -9.43 -26.63
C ASP A 98 24.99 -9.43 -25.24
N TYR A 99 24.22 -9.23 -24.16
CA TYR A 99 24.71 -9.44 -22.78
C TYR A 99 24.93 -10.92 -22.43
N ALA A 100 24.52 -11.87 -23.27
CA ALA A 100 24.87 -13.28 -23.11
C ALA A 100 26.39 -13.52 -23.24
N ASP A 101 27.09 -12.67 -23.99
CA ASP A 101 28.53 -12.77 -24.20
C ASP A 101 29.31 -12.00 -23.13
N PHE A 102 30.33 -12.65 -22.54
CA PHE A 102 31.24 -12.03 -21.56
C PHE A 102 32.70 -12.09 -22.04
N PRO A 103 33.48 -11.00 -21.95
CA PRO A 103 33.12 -9.67 -21.42
C PRO A 103 32.14 -8.92 -22.32
N HIS A 104 31.15 -8.26 -21.71
CA HIS A 104 30.14 -7.49 -22.44
C HIS A 104 30.76 -6.33 -23.22
N ALA A 105 30.23 -6.07 -24.41
CA ALA A 105 30.63 -4.92 -25.21
C ALA A 105 30.24 -3.60 -24.50
N GLY A 106 31.08 -2.57 -24.62
CA GLY A 106 30.94 -1.35 -23.82
C GLY A 106 29.71 -0.51 -24.22
N GLU A 107 29.36 -0.56 -25.50
CA GLU A 107 28.24 0.11 -26.14
C GLU A 107 26.88 -0.36 -25.61
N LEU A 108 26.78 -1.59 -25.11
CA LEU A 108 25.54 -2.14 -24.56
C LEU A 108 25.02 -1.33 -23.37
N ARG A 109 25.88 -0.54 -22.71
CA ARG A 109 25.50 0.38 -21.62
C ARG A 109 24.75 1.61 -22.08
N MET A 110 24.78 1.90 -23.38
CA MET A 110 24.11 3.04 -23.99
C MET A 110 22.79 2.66 -24.64
N GLU A 111 22.42 1.37 -24.59
CA GLU A 111 21.15 0.90 -25.10
C GLU A 111 20.01 1.37 -24.21
N PRO A 112 18.87 1.75 -24.82
CA PRO A 112 17.68 2.06 -24.06
C PRO A 112 17.17 0.80 -23.37
N ILE A 113 16.73 0.96 -22.12
CA ILE A 113 16.06 -0.09 -21.37
C ILE A 113 14.58 -0.04 -21.73
N TYR A 114 13.95 -1.21 -21.87
CA TYR A 114 12.51 -1.30 -22.06
C TYR A 114 11.74 -0.56 -20.97
N GLU A 115 10.69 0.14 -21.38
CA GLU A 115 9.73 0.81 -20.52
C GLU A 115 8.49 -0.07 -20.32
N CYS A 116 7.61 0.34 -19.40
CA CYS A 116 6.41 -0.43 -19.08
C CYS A 116 5.51 -0.60 -20.31
N LEU A 117 5.36 0.44 -21.12
CA LEU A 117 4.48 0.44 -22.28
C LEU A 117 5.01 -0.39 -23.46
N ASP A 118 6.32 -0.68 -23.51
CA ASP A 118 6.88 -1.52 -24.57
C ASP A 118 6.34 -2.97 -24.50
N CYS A 119 5.87 -3.40 -23.32
CA CYS A 119 5.24 -4.71 -23.13
C CYS A 119 3.77 -4.62 -22.68
N HIS A 120 3.40 -3.61 -21.89
CA HIS A 120 2.05 -3.47 -21.35
C HIS A 120 1.15 -2.54 -22.16
N GLY A 121 1.69 -1.80 -23.13
CA GLY A 121 0.94 -0.87 -23.95
C GLY A 121 0.25 -1.56 -25.13
N GLY A 122 -1.00 -1.17 -25.42
CA GLY A 122 -1.74 -1.64 -26.60
C GLY A 122 -2.10 -3.13 -26.62
N ASP A 123 -1.95 -3.85 -25.50
CA ASP A 123 -2.30 -5.26 -25.35
C ASP A 123 -3.61 -5.41 -24.57
N ASP A 124 -4.60 -6.06 -25.19
CA ASP A 124 -5.91 -6.36 -24.61
C ASP A 124 -5.81 -7.16 -23.30
N HIS A 125 -4.76 -7.96 -23.10
CA HIS A 125 -4.52 -8.70 -21.86
C HIS A 125 -4.29 -7.77 -20.66
N TYR A 126 -3.62 -6.64 -20.89
CA TYR A 126 -3.26 -5.66 -19.85
C TYR A 126 -4.18 -4.44 -19.80
N ALA A 127 -5.10 -4.28 -20.76
CA ALA A 127 -6.02 -3.14 -20.86
C ALA A 127 -6.77 -2.82 -19.55
N GLN A 128 -7.11 -3.84 -18.75
CA GLN A 128 -7.76 -3.68 -17.44
C GLN A 128 -6.94 -2.88 -16.41
N TYR A 129 -5.62 -2.77 -16.61
CA TYR A 129 -4.72 -2.04 -15.72
C TYR A 129 -4.47 -0.58 -16.15
N ASN A 130 -4.89 -0.22 -17.37
CA ASN A 130 -4.82 1.13 -17.93
C ASN A 130 -3.41 1.76 -17.82
N PHE A 131 -2.41 1.06 -18.38
CA PHE A 131 -1.01 1.50 -18.30
C PHE A 131 -0.76 2.82 -19.05
N GLU A 132 -1.49 3.09 -20.12
CA GLU A 132 -1.42 4.37 -20.83
C GLU A 132 -1.92 5.52 -19.94
N GLY A 133 -3.01 5.31 -19.20
CA GLY A 133 -3.48 6.28 -18.22
C GLY A 133 -2.49 6.49 -17.06
N ILE A 134 -1.78 5.44 -16.64
CA ILE A 134 -0.70 5.52 -15.65
C ILE A 134 0.46 6.36 -16.19
N ASP A 135 0.90 6.10 -17.42
CA ASP A 135 1.97 6.82 -18.08
C ASP A 135 1.66 8.32 -18.23
N GLU A 136 0.43 8.64 -18.68
CA GLU A 136 -0.04 10.02 -18.76
C GLU A 136 0.00 10.73 -17.39
N GLU A 137 -0.39 10.04 -16.32
CA GLU A 137 -0.35 10.59 -14.97
C GLU A 137 1.07 10.78 -14.46
N PHE A 138 1.96 9.83 -14.76
CA PHE A 138 3.38 9.95 -14.45
C PHE A 138 3.99 11.19 -15.11
N HIS A 139 3.72 11.43 -16.39
CA HIS A 139 4.21 12.60 -17.11
C HIS A 139 3.64 13.93 -16.59
N LYS A 140 2.42 13.92 -16.03
CA LYS A 140 1.83 15.08 -15.35
C LYS A 140 2.44 15.34 -13.97
N SER A 141 3.05 14.31 -13.37
CA SER A 141 3.57 14.37 -12.00
C SER A 141 4.73 15.36 -11.84
N VAL A 142 4.97 15.79 -10.60
CA VAL A 142 6.14 16.60 -10.26
C VAL A 142 7.46 15.88 -10.47
N HIS A 143 7.47 14.55 -10.43
CA HIS A 143 8.69 13.78 -10.61
C HIS A 143 9.13 13.75 -12.07
N SER A 144 8.21 13.55 -13.02
CA SER A 144 8.54 13.64 -14.44
C SER A 144 8.80 15.09 -14.87
N SER A 145 8.01 16.06 -14.38
CA SER A 145 8.10 17.45 -14.86
C SER A 145 9.24 18.30 -14.28
N LYS A 146 9.83 17.92 -13.14
CA LYS A 146 10.87 18.73 -12.46
C LYS A 146 12.26 18.12 -12.44
N HIS A 147 12.41 16.87 -12.86
CA HIS A 147 13.71 16.20 -12.96
C HIS A 147 14.13 16.10 -14.43
N SER A 148 15.37 15.64 -14.67
CA SER A 148 15.84 15.30 -16.01
C SER A 148 14.99 14.17 -16.61
N GLU A 149 15.13 13.95 -17.91
CA GLU A 149 14.59 12.75 -18.61
C GLU A 149 15.11 11.43 -17.99
N GLU A 150 16.08 11.49 -17.09
CA GLU A 150 16.59 10.36 -16.31
C GLU A 150 15.62 9.87 -15.24
N PHE A 151 14.61 10.65 -14.84
CA PHE A 151 13.58 10.17 -13.91
C PHE A 151 12.51 9.38 -14.68
N THR A 152 12.56 8.05 -14.56
CA THR A 152 11.65 7.12 -15.23
C THR A 152 10.77 6.36 -14.25
N CYS A 153 9.81 5.58 -14.75
CA CYS A 153 8.96 4.68 -13.96
C CYS A 153 9.79 3.74 -13.05
N TRP A 154 10.97 3.32 -13.52
CA TRP A 154 11.89 2.43 -12.80
C TRP A 154 12.48 3.04 -11.52
N MET A 155 12.44 4.37 -11.37
CA MET A 155 12.92 5.07 -10.18
C MET A 155 12.02 4.88 -8.95
N CYS A 156 10.73 4.60 -9.18
CA CYS A 156 9.77 4.24 -8.15
C CYS A 156 9.60 2.72 -8.04
N HIS A 157 9.54 2.03 -9.18
CA HIS A 157 9.29 0.59 -9.23
C HIS A 157 10.51 -0.10 -9.82
N SER A 158 11.35 -0.72 -9.00
CA SER A 158 12.50 -1.47 -9.51
C SER A 158 12.04 -2.64 -10.39
N PRO A 159 12.54 -2.80 -11.64
CA PRO A 159 12.15 -3.92 -12.50
C PRO A 159 12.55 -5.28 -11.90
N HIS A 160 13.56 -5.29 -11.03
CA HIS A 160 14.11 -6.49 -10.41
C HIS A 160 13.52 -6.81 -9.03
N THR A 161 12.77 -5.91 -8.40
CA THR A 161 12.30 -6.16 -7.01
C THR A 161 10.87 -5.70 -6.75
N TYR A 162 10.26 -4.96 -7.69
CA TYR A 162 8.89 -4.48 -7.50
C TYR A 162 7.90 -5.63 -7.52
N ARG A 163 7.05 -5.66 -6.49
CA ARG A 163 5.92 -6.58 -6.34
C ARG A 163 4.64 -5.83 -6.07
N ILE A 164 3.54 -6.31 -6.64
CA ILE A 164 2.19 -5.86 -6.26
C ILE A 164 1.86 -6.44 -4.89
N ASN A 165 1.77 -5.58 -3.88
CA ASN A 165 1.55 -6.01 -2.49
C ASN A 165 0.11 -5.77 -2.02
N ALA A 166 -0.46 -4.58 -2.30
CA ALA A 166 -1.77 -4.18 -1.79
C ALA A 166 -2.96 -5.07 -2.25
N ARG A 167 -2.80 -5.84 -3.34
CA ARG A 167 -3.87 -6.72 -3.88
C ARG A 167 -3.86 -8.12 -3.27
N THR A 168 -2.72 -8.57 -2.79
CA THR A 168 -2.48 -9.96 -2.36
C THR A 168 -2.27 -10.06 -0.85
N ASN A 169 -1.78 -8.98 -0.23
CA ASN A 169 -1.52 -8.94 1.20
C ASN A 169 -2.77 -8.55 2.00
N LYS A 170 -3.09 -9.35 3.02
CA LYS A 170 -4.18 -9.10 3.96
C LYS A 170 -3.78 -8.16 5.09
N ASN A 171 -2.48 -8.04 5.37
CA ASN A 171 -1.96 -7.13 6.38
C ASN A 171 -1.76 -5.73 5.78
N MET A 172 -2.64 -4.80 6.16
CA MET A 172 -2.61 -3.45 5.61
C MET A 172 -1.32 -2.69 5.92
N GLN A 173 -0.80 -2.85 7.15
CA GLN A 173 0.37 -2.12 7.60
C GLN A 173 1.64 -2.54 6.84
N GLU A 174 1.71 -3.80 6.40
CA GLU A 174 2.85 -4.31 5.63
C GLU A 174 2.92 -3.70 4.23
N PHE A 175 1.81 -3.65 3.50
CA PHE A 175 1.84 -3.04 2.17
C PHE A 175 1.97 -1.52 2.25
N ILE A 176 1.42 -0.86 3.28
CA ILE A 176 1.62 0.58 3.49
C ILE A 176 3.09 0.89 3.74
N LEU A 177 3.76 0.10 4.58
CA LEU A 177 5.19 0.24 4.82
C LEU A 177 5.97 0.08 3.52
N TYR A 178 5.72 -1.01 2.77
CA TYR A 178 6.37 -1.28 1.50
C TYR A 178 6.18 -0.14 0.48
N ASP A 179 4.95 0.35 0.31
CA ASP A 179 4.63 1.44 -0.62
C ASP A 179 5.30 2.76 -0.18
N ASN A 180 5.38 3.02 1.12
CA ASN A 180 6.07 4.21 1.64
C ASN A 180 7.58 4.13 1.47
N GLU A 181 8.19 2.96 1.64
CA GLU A 181 9.63 2.76 1.44
C GLU A 181 10.09 3.11 0.02
N ILE A 182 9.23 2.98 -0.99
CA ILE A 182 9.51 3.46 -2.35
C ILE A 182 9.84 4.95 -2.35
N CYS A 183 8.97 5.75 -1.71
CA CYS A 183 9.16 7.20 -1.58
C CYS A 183 10.35 7.53 -0.69
N LEU A 184 10.47 6.83 0.45
CA LEU A 184 11.53 7.04 1.43
C LEU A 184 12.92 6.67 0.89
N SER A 185 13.00 5.79 -0.11
CA SER A 185 14.26 5.42 -0.75
C SER A 185 15.04 6.64 -1.26
N CYS A 186 14.35 7.71 -1.64
CA CYS A 186 14.94 9.02 -1.95
C CYS A 186 14.65 10.06 -0.85
N HIS A 187 13.41 10.18 -0.38
CA HIS A 187 13.03 11.26 0.53
C HIS A 187 13.57 11.13 1.97
N ALA A 188 14.05 9.95 2.36
CA ALA A 188 14.79 9.73 3.61
C ALA A 188 16.30 9.43 3.37
N ASN A 189 16.76 9.45 2.11
CA ASN A 189 18.13 9.18 1.74
C ASN A 189 18.73 10.38 0.98
N THR A 190 19.54 11.18 1.69
CA THR A 190 20.18 12.37 1.13
C THR A 190 21.06 12.06 -0.07
N SER A 191 21.78 10.94 -0.04
CA SER A 191 22.68 10.55 -1.13
C SER A 191 21.92 10.24 -2.41
N LYS A 192 20.83 9.44 -2.33
CA LYS A 192 20.01 9.12 -3.51
C LYS A 192 19.24 10.36 -4.01
N TYR A 193 18.73 11.18 -3.09
CA TYR A 193 18.03 12.43 -3.44
C TYR A 193 18.90 13.38 -4.26
N GLN A 194 20.16 13.56 -3.85
CA GLN A 194 21.11 14.46 -4.50
C GLN A 194 21.61 13.98 -5.87
N LEU A 195 21.33 12.73 -6.26
CA LEU A 195 21.57 12.27 -7.63
C LEU A 195 20.60 12.91 -8.63
N LEU A 196 19.43 13.37 -8.18
CA LEU A 196 18.35 13.84 -9.04
C LEU A 196 18.11 15.35 -8.97
N THR A 197 18.65 16.00 -7.95
CA THR A 197 18.45 17.43 -7.73
C THR A 197 19.54 18.04 -6.86
N THR A 198 19.78 19.34 -7.05
CA THR A 198 20.68 20.15 -6.22
C THR A 198 19.98 20.78 -5.02
N LEU A 199 18.68 20.56 -4.86
CA LEU A 199 17.90 21.05 -3.73
C LEU A 199 18.29 20.32 -2.44
N ASP A 200 18.12 21.00 -1.31
CA ASP A 200 18.28 20.37 0.01
C ASP A 200 17.18 19.33 0.22
N ASN A 201 17.57 18.11 0.63
CA ASN A 201 16.62 17.07 0.98
C ASN A 201 15.80 17.53 2.20
N PRO A 202 14.46 17.67 2.06
CA PRO A 202 13.63 18.10 3.16
C PRO A 202 13.49 17.00 4.21
N ASN A 203 13.74 17.32 5.47
CA ASN A 203 13.42 16.41 6.57
C ASN A 203 11.90 16.14 6.61
N ILE A 204 11.53 14.88 6.41
CA ILE A 204 10.12 14.45 6.32
C ILE A 204 9.38 14.78 7.62
N LEU A 205 9.96 14.54 8.79
CA LEU A 205 9.30 14.76 10.07
C LEU A 205 9.00 16.25 10.27
N ASP A 206 9.96 17.12 9.92
CA ASP A 206 9.79 18.57 10.04
C ASP A 206 8.72 19.10 9.07
N LYS A 207 8.64 18.55 7.84
CA LYS A 207 7.64 18.98 6.85
C LYS A 207 6.23 18.46 7.13
N HIS A 208 6.09 17.53 8.07
CA HIS A 208 4.82 16.92 8.44
C HIS A 208 4.42 17.22 9.89
N ASP A 209 5.03 18.21 10.56
CA ASP A 209 4.80 18.56 11.97
C ASP A 209 3.33 18.84 12.32
N TRP A 210 2.54 19.25 11.33
CA TRP A 210 1.10 19.47 11.42
C TRP A 210 0.27 18.18 11.59
N LEU A 211 0.83 17.00 11.29
CA LEU A 211 0.14 15.72 11.46
C LEU A 211 0.15 15.29 12.93
N PRO A 212 -1.02 15.02 13.54
CA PRO A 212 -1.07 14.47 14.89
C PRO A 212 -0.55 13.03 14.89
N ASN A 213 0.32 12.69 15.85
CA ASN A 213 0.91 11.36 16.00
C ASN A 213 1.48 10.82 14.67
N GLN A 214 2.43 11.56 14.09
CA GLN A 214 3.05 11.27 12.79
C GLN A 214 3.44 9.80 12.60
N GLY A 215 4.08 9.20 13.60
CA GLY A 215 4.52 7.81 13.54
C GLY A 215 3.37 6.81 13.38
N LEU A 216 2.21 7.06 13.99
CA LEU A 216 1.02 6.24 13.76
C LEU A 216 0.39 6.56 12.40
N HIS A 217 0.39 7.82 11.97
CA HIS A 217 -0.16 8.21 10.68
C HIS A 217 0.58 7.53 9.52
N PHE A 218 1.92 7.59 9.50
CA PHE A 218 2.73 6.96 8.46
C PHE A 218 2.69 5.43 8.45
N LYS A 219 2.27 4.80 9.54
CA LYS A 219 2.02 3.34 9.59
C LYS A 219 0.68 2.92 8.98
N ASN A 220 -0.27 3.85 8.87
CA ASN A 220 -1.65 3.56 8.47
C ASN A 220 -2.10 4.31 7.21
N VAL A 221 -1.26 5.17 6.66
CA VAL A 221 -1.56 5.97 5.47
C VAL A 221 -0.32 6.00 4.57
N ARG A 222 -0.51 5.73 3.27
CA ARG A 222 0.58 5.82 2.29
C ARG A 222 0.87 7.27 1.93
N CYS A 223 2.11 7.58 1.54
CA CYS A 223 2.49 8.90 1.04
C CYS A 223 1.58 9.35 -0.11
N ILE A 224 1.27 8.44 -1.03
CA ILE A 224 0.44 8.72 -2.21
C ILE A 224 -1.02 9.04 -1.87
N GLU A 225 -1.53 8.70 -0.67
CA GLU A 225 -2.90 9.07 -0.27
C GLU A 225 -3.09 10.59 -0.12
N CYS A 226 -2.00 11.29 0.20
CA CYS A 226 -2.01 12.75 0.31
C CYS A 226 -1.31 13.42 -0.86
N HIS A 227 -0.37 12.74 -1.51
CA HIS A 227 0.49 13.32 -2.53
C HIS A 227 0.08 13.01 -3.97
N ALA A 228 -0.76 12.00 -4.23
CA ALA A 228 -1.27 11.73 -5.57
C ALA A 228 -2.64 12.38 -5.77
N GLU A 229 -2.89 12.90 -6.97
CA GLU A 229 -4.25 13.32 -7.37
C GLU A 229 -5.14 12.09 -7.57
N ILE A 230 -6.29 12.03 -6.90
CA ILE A 230 -7.18 10.87 -7.01
C ILE A 230 -7.72 10.76 -8.42
N ASN A 231 -7.58 9.56 -8.99
CA ASN A 231 -8.19 9.16 -10.23
C ASN A 231 -9.04 7.90 -10.03
N ASN A 232 -10.32 7.98 -10.39
CA ASN A 232 -11.25 6.86 -10.22
C ASN A 232 -11.09 5.79 -11.31
N ASP A 233 -10.54 6.15 -12.46
CA ASP A 233 -10.37 5.28 -13.62
C ASP A 233 -9.08 4.44 -13.53
N LEU A 234 -8.19 4.78 -12.59
CA LEU A 234 -6.95 4.04 -12.31
C LEU A 234 -7.03 3.28 -11.00
N LEU A 235 -6.31 2.17 -10.91
CA LEU A 235 -6.22 1.39 -9.67
C LEU A 235 -5.36 2.09 -8.62
N VAL A 236 -4.28 2.76 -9.06
CA VAL A 236 -3.41 3.58 -8.25
C VAL A 236 -3.05 4.82 -9.05
N ALA A 237 -3.19 6.00 -8.46
CA ALA A 237 -2.84 7.25 -9.11
C ALA A 237 -1.31 7.45 -9.13
N HIS A 238 -0.79 7.89 -10.27
CA HIS A 238 0.62 8.17 -10.52
C HIS A 238 0.91 9.66 -10.70
N ASN A 239 -0.13 10.50 -10.71
CA ASN A 239 0.04 11.96 -10.78
C ASN A 239 0.40 12.53 -9.39
N ILE A 240 1.69 12.38 -9.03
CA ILE A 240 2.23 12.94 -7.79
C ILE A 240 2.27 14.47 -7.90
N GLN A 241 1.58 15.13 -6.98
CA GLN A 241 1.42 16.56 -6.91
C GLN A 241 2.48 17.23 -6.01
N PRO A 242 2.76 18.53 -6.21
CA PRO A 242 3.66 19.27 -5.34
C PRO A 242 3.07 19.39 -3.92
N LYS A 243 3.95 19.59 -2.92
CA LYS A 243 3.59 19.66 -1.49
C LYS A 243 2.51 20.71 -1.16
N GLU A 244 2.38 21.76 -1.99
CA GLU A 244 1.37 22.80 -1.84
C GLU A 244 -0.05 22.28 -2.10
N LYS A 245 -0.18 21.26 -2.95
CA LYS A 245 -1.46 20.63 -3.31
C LYS A 245 -1.75 19.35 -2.53
N ALA A 246 -0.82 18.89 -1.71
CA ALA A 246 -1.02 17.71 -0.88
C ALA A 246 -2.23 17.89 0.05
N VAL A 247 -2.96 16.80 0.30
CA VAL A 247 -4.15 16.80 1.18
C VAL A 247 -3.72 17.10 2.62
N LYS A 248 -4.25 18.18 3.20
CA LYS A 248 -3.98 18.58 4.60
C LYS A 248 -5.22 18.63 5.49
N ARG A 249 -6.41 18.59 4.87
CA ARG A 249 -7.68 18.66 5.58
C ARG A 249 -8.03 17.28 6.12
N CYS A 250 -7.91 17.12 7.44
CA CYS A 250 -8.15 15.83 8.11
C CYS A 250 -9.54 15.24 7.79
N VAL A 251 -10.56 16.09 7.59
CA VAL A 251 -11.92 15.66 7.28
C VAL A 251 -12.06 14.94 5.93
N ASP A 252 -11.13 15.13 5.00
CA ASP A 252 -11.20 14.48 3.68
C ASP A 252 -10.92 12.97 3.80
N CYS A 253 -10.17 12.56 4.84
CA CYS A 253 -9.89 11.16 5.15
C CYS A 253 -10.69 10.63 6.35
N HIS A 254 -11.00 11.48 7.33
CA HIS A 254 -11.66 11.09 8.59
C HIS A 254 -13.19 11.29 8.59
N SER A 255 -13.80 11.69 7.47
CA SER A 255 -15.26 11.77 7.35
C SER A 255 -15.89 10.48 6.83
N LYS A 256 -17.22 10.42 6.84
CA LYS A 256 -17.97 9.30 6.25
C LYS A 256 -17.72 9.18 4.74
N ASN A 257 -17.59 10.29 4.02
CA ASN A 257 -17.23 10.30 2.60
C ASN A 257 -15.71 10.42 2.49
N SER A 258 -15.02 9.40 3.00
CA SER A 258 -13.56 9.39 3.03
C SER A 258 -12.99 9.11 1.64
N MET A 259 -12.02 9.91 1.23
CA MET A 259 -11.27 9.69 0.01
C MET A 259 -10.48 8.37 0.03
N LEU A 260 -10.14 7.87 1.22
CA LEU A 260 -9.42 6.60 1.40
C LEU A 260 -10.20 5.41 0.84
N LEU A 261 -11.53 5.49 0.77
CA LEU A 261 -12.36 4.43 0.17
C LEU A 261 -12.16 4.28 -1.34
N THR A 262 -11.76 5.36 -2.01
CA THR A 262 -11.49 5.38 -3.45
C THR A 262 -10.00 5.24 -3.79
N SER A 263 -9.13 5.17 -2.78
CA SER A 263 -7.69 5.01 -2.93
C SER A 263 -7.18 3.82 -2.09
N LEU A 264 -6.76 4.04 -0.83
CA LEU A 264 -6.16 3.03 0.05
C LEU A 264 -6.98 1.74 0.17
N TYR A 265 -8.30 1.86 0.36
CA TYR A 265 -9.21 0.73 0.60
C TYR A 265 -9.87 0.21 -0.69
N LYS A 266 -9.54 0.76 -1.86
CA LYS A 266 -10.23 0.47 -3.15
C LYS A 266 -10.22 -1.03 -3.50
N MET A 267 -9.11 -1.72 -3.22
CA MET A 267 -8.88 -3.11 -3.64
C MET A 267 -9.11 -4.16 -2.55
N GLN A 268 -9.03 -3.78 -1.26
CA GLN A 268 -9.02 -4.77 -0.17
C GLN A 268 -10.42 -5.13 0.37
N PHE A 269 -11.46 -4.33 0.11
CA PHE A 269 -12.73 -4.45 0.86
C PHE A 269 -13.99 -4.36 -0.01
N THR A 270 -13.91 -4.83 -1.26
CA THR A 270 -15.11 -5.03 -2.09
C THR A 270 -16.09 -6.04 -1.47
N ASP A 271 -15.59 -7.03 -0.70
CA ASP A 271 -16.40 -8.14 -0.17
C ASP A 271 -16.85 -7.98 1.30
N GLN A 272 -16.19 -7.15 2.11
CA GLN A 272 -16.45 -7.01 3.55
C GLN A 272 -17.51 -5.95 3.93
N ARG A 273 -18.55 -5.78 3.12
CA ARG A 273 -19.34 -4.53 3.10
C ARG A 273 -20.40 -4.30 4.19
N SER A 274 -20.56 -5.12 5.23
CA SER A 274 -21.62 -4.81 6.22
C SER A 274 -21.41 -5.32 7.65
N LEU A 275 -20.60 -4.59 8.42
CA LEU A 275 -20.83 -4.52 9.87
C LEU A 275 -22.10 -3.71 10.12
N THR A 276 -23.14 -4.36 10.65
CA THR A 276 -24.49 -3.81 10.79
C THR A 276 -24.51 -2.44 11.48
N GLY A 277 -24.97 -1.42 10.73
CA GLY A 277 -25.14 -0.06 11.21
C GLY A 277 -23.89 0.82 11.23
N PHE A 278 -22.69 0.30 10.97
CA PHE A 278 -21.46 1.10 10.87
C PHE A 278 -21.28 1.68 9.46
N SER A 279 -20.83 2.93 9.40
CA SER A 279 -20.34 3.52 8.13
C SER A 279 -18.90 3.06 7.87
N ASN A 280 -18.51 2.96 6.60
CA ASN A 280 -17.15 2.62 6.16
C ASN A 280 -16.59 1.36 6.84
N ALA A 281 -17.34 0.25 6.81
CA ALA A 281 -16.97 -0.98 7.50
C ALA A 281 -15.56 -1.49 7.13
N ALA A 282 -15.14 -1.29 5.88
CA ALA A 282 -13.78 -1.56 5.38
C ALA A 282 -12.67 -0.91 6.23
N MET A 283 -12.89 0.32 6.72
CA MET A 283 -11.90 1.04 7.53
C MET A 283 -11.90 0.54 8.99
N LEU A 284 -13.03 -0.01 9.46
CA LEU A 284 -13.25 -0.39 10.86
C LEU A 284 -12.49 -1.66 11.27
N GLU A 285 -12.19 -2.56 10.32
CA GLU A 285 -11.42 -3.78 10.58
C GLU A 285 -10.01 -3.43 11.09
N GLU A 286 -9.39 -2.41 10.49
CA GLU A 286 -8.05 -1.96 10.83
C GLU A 286 -8.03 -0.88 11.92
N ALA A 287 -8.95 0.10 11.87
CA ALA A 287 -8.98 1.19 12.84
C ALA A 287 -10.36 1.84 13.01
N TYR A 288 -10.73 2.13 14.25
CA TYR A 288 -11.86 3.03 14.51
C TYR A 288 -11.48 4.48 14.23
N ILE A 289 -12.00 5.04 13.14
CA ILE A 289 -11.77 6.42 12.76
C ILE A 289 -12.98 7.28 13.13
N ILE A 290 -12.75 8.24 14.04
CA ILE A 290 -13.78 9.16 14.52
C ILE A 290 -14.37 9.94 13.34
N GLY A 291 -15.68 9.83 13.14
CA GLY A 291 -16.39 10.47 12.03
C GLY A 291 -16.67 9.52 10.86
N ALA A 292 -15.66 8.78 10.41
CA ALA A 292 -15.76 7.83 9.30
C ALA A 292 -16.57 6.57 9.68
N ASN A 293 -16.35 6.05 10.89
CA ASN A 293 -16.94 4.78 11.33
C ASN A 293 -18.11 4.96 12.32
N ARG A 294 -18.91 6.02 12.18
CA ARG A 294 -20.06 6.22 13.09
C ARG A 294 -21.12 5.13 12.88
N ASN A 295 -21.64 4.59 13.98
CA ASN A 295 -22.78 3.68 13.95
C ASN A 295 -24.10 4.47 13.95
N TYR A 296 -24.98 4.16 12.98
CA TYR A 296 -26.26 4.83 12.80
C TYR A 296 -27.20 4.65 14.00
N TYR A 297 -27.32 3.44 14.54
CA TYR A 297 -28.22 3.13 15.65
C TYR A 297 -27.75 3.81 16.95
N LEU A 298 -26.45 3.75 17.24
CA LEU A 298 -25.87 4.40 18.42
C LEU A 298 -26.02 5.93 18.35
N ASN A 299 -25.85 6.53 17.16
CA ASN A 299 -26.11 7.95 16.96
C ASN A 299 -27.57 8.31 17.23
N ARG A 300 -28.52 7.54 16.66
CA ARG A 300 -29.95 7.78 16.86
C ARG A 300 -30.36 7.65 18.33
N LEU A 301 -29.88 6.59 19.00
CA LEU A 301 -30.12 6.38 20.42
C LEU A 301 -29.57 7.54 21.27
N SER A 302 -28.36 8.01 20.97
CA SER A 302 -27.72 9.12 21.68
C SER A 302 -28.55 10.41 21.57
N VAL A 303 -29.08 10.71 20.38
CA VAL A 303 -29.95 11.88 20.16
C VAL A 303 -31.28 11.75 20.91
N VAL A 304 -31.88 10.55 20.92
CA VAL A 304 -33.12 10.28 21.68
C VAL A 304 -32.89 10.46 23.17
N LEU A 305 -31.82 9.87 23.72
CA LEU A 305 -31.47 10.01 25.14
C LEU A 305 -31.21 11.47 25.51
N PHE A 306 -30.48 12.20 24.67
CA PHE A 306 -30.23 13.63 24.88
C PHE A 306 -31.53 14.44 24.91
N GLY A 307 -32.46 14.18 23.98
CA GLY A 307 -33.78 14.81 23.96
C GLY A 307 -34.61 14.48 25.21
N LEU A 308 -34.56 13.24 25.69
CA LEU A 308 -35.26 12.82 26.91
C LEU A 308 -34.70 13.52 28.16
N VAL A 309 -33.38 13.68 28.26
CA VAL A 309 -32.73 14.41 29.35
C VAL A 309 -33.14 15.88 29.33
N LEU A 310 -33.12 16.54 28.17
CA LEU A 310 -33.58 17.92 28.05
C LEU A 310 -35.05 18.08 28.44
N LEU A 311 -35.90 17.12 28.05
CA LEU A 311 -37.32 17.12 28.42
C LEU A 311 -37.51 16.97 29.92
N LEU A 312 -36.79 16.04 30.57
CA LEU A 312 -36.81 15.87 32.03
C LEU A 312 -36.37 17.14 32.76
N ILE A 313 -35.29 17.78 32.31
CA ILE A 313 -34.80 19.05 32.88
C ILE A 313 -35.87 20.14 32.73
N THR A 314 -36.51 20.23 31.56
CA THR A 314 -37.55 21.22 31.28
C THR A 314 -38.77 21.01 32.17
N VAL A 315 -39.26 19.78 32.26
CA VAL A 315 -40.38 19.40 33.15
C VAL A 315 -40.04 19.73 34.61
N HIS A 316 -38.84 19.37 35.06
CA HIS A 316 -38.39 19.68 36.41
C HIS A 316 -38.31 21.18 36.67
N ALA A 317 -37.80 21.97 35.73
CA ALA A 317 -37.73 23.43 35.82
C ALA A 317 -39.12 24.08 35.88
N VAL A 318 -40.06 23.62 35.06
CA VAL A 318 -41.46 24.11 35.05
C VAL A 318 -42.15 23.79 36.37
N LEU A 319 -42.09 22.52 36.82
CA LEU A 319 -42.66 22.11 38.10
C LEU A 319 -42.07 22.89 39.28
N ARG A 320 -40.75 23.13 39.26
CA ARG A 320 -40.10 23.94 40.29
C ARG A 320 -40.58 25.40 40.28
N SER A 321 -40.83 25.98 39.10
CA SER A 321 -41.32 27.35 38.98
C SER A 321 -42.77 27.48 39.44
N THR A 322 -43.65 26.55 39.06
CA THR A 322 -45.06 26.57 39.44
C THR A 322 -45.28 26.31 40.93
N ILE A 323 -44.50 25.43 41.55
CA ILE A 323 -44.56 25.16 43.01
C ILE A 323 -44.04 26.34 43.83
N LYS A 324 -43.08 27.13 43.31
CA LYS A 324 -42.53 28.30 44.01
C LYS A 324 -43.44 29.53 43.96
N HIS A 325 -44.41 29.54 43.04
CA HIS A 325 -45.39 30.62 42.85
C HIS A 325 -46.80 30.28 43.35
N SER A 326 -46.99 29.11 43.95
CA SER A 326 -48.23 28.72 44.68
C SER A 326 -48.02 28.77 46.18
#